data_AF-A0A1B6DJ01-F1
#
_entry.id   AF-A0A1B6DJ01-F1
#
_cell.length_a   1.000
_cell.length_b   1.000
_cell.length_c   1.000
_cell.angle_alpha   90.00
_cell.angle_beta   90.00
_cell.angle_gamma   90.00
#
_symmetry.space_group_name_H-M   'P 1'
#
loop_
_entity.id
_entity.type
_entity.pdbx_description
1 polymer ?
#
loop_
_entity_poly.entity_id
_entity_poly.type
_entity_poly.pdbx_seq_one_letter_code
_entity_poly.pdbx_strand_id
1 'polypeptide(L)'
;MNFQSFKKAYQNLWMKKLVKPPYKHVVQIGDPILRVKTKAVNPTDIESDNFKQFLETLKNVWSRYDCAGLSAPQIGVDLRVFAMHFPAVNKFRGTEQEYINKEMQHVPYTVSTRSG
;
A
#
# COMPACT_ATOMS: atom_id res chain seq x y z
N MET A 1 -37.09 19.96 20.26
CA MET A 1 -36.07 19.49 19.30
C MET A 1 -36.78 18.85 18.11
N ASN A 2 -36.47 19.27 16.87
CA ASN A 2 -37.18 18.86 15.66
C ASN A 2 -36.68 17.48 15.17
N PHE A 3 -37.60 16.54 14.91
CA PHE A 3 -37.30 15.18 14.44
C PHE A 3 -36.51 15.18 13.12
N GLN A 4 -36.73 16.17 12.26
CA GLN A 4 -35.95 16.32 11.03
C GLN A 4 -34.47 16.64 11.30
N SER A 5 -34.18 17.45 12.32
CA SER A 5 -32.82 17.77 12.76
C SER A 5 -32.15 16.55 13.39
N PHE A 6 -32.90 15.73 14.14
CA PHE A 6 -32.41 14.47 14.70
C PHE A 6 -32.11 13.43 13.61
N LYS A 7 -33.00 13.27 12.62
CA LYS A 7 -32.79 12.37 11.48
C LYS A 7 -31.57 12.78 10.64
N LYS A 8 -31.39 14.09 10.41
CA LYS A 8 -30.22 14.61 9.67
C LYS A 8 -28.93 14.44 10.46
N ALA A 9 -28.96 14.66 11.78
CA ALA A 9 -27.82 14.38 12.66
C ALA A 9 -27.47 12.88 12.66
N TYR A 10 -28.47 12.00 12.77
CA TYR A 10 -28.30 10.54 12.72
C TYR A 10 -27.76 10.07 11.36
N GLN A 11 -28.30 10.59 10.25
CA GLN A 11 -27.79 10.32 8.91
C GLN A 11 -26.33 10.75 8.77
N ASN A 12 -25.96 11.93 9.25
CA ASN A 12 -24.57 12.40 9.19
C ASN A 12 -23.63 11.63 10.12
N LEU A 13 -24.13 11.17 11.28
CA LEU A 13 -23.34 10.38 12.23
C LEU A 13 -23.09 8.95 11.72
N TRP A 14 -24.07 8.38 11.02
CA TRP A 14 -24.04 7.00 10.55
C TRP A 14 -23.43 6.85 9.15
N MET A 15 -23.61 7.85 8.28
CA MET A 15 -22.95 7.88 6.97
C MET A 15 -21.53 8.43 7.08
N LYS A 16 -20.60 7.60 7.56
CA LYS A 16 -19.16 7.89 7.45
C LYS A 16 -18.79 8.05 5.98
N LYS A 17 -18.15 9.18 5.64
CA LYS A 17 -17.60 9.43 4.29
C LYS A 17 -16.71 8.25 3.89
N LEU A 18 -17.07 7.58 2.79
CA LEU A 18 -16.28 6.47 2.26
C LEU A 18 -14.87 6.95 1.94
N VAL A 19 -13.88 6.33 2.58
CA VAL A 19 -12.47 6.58 2.28
C VAL A 19 -12.23 6.03 0.87
N LYS A 20 -11.52 6.78 0.03
CA LYS A 20 -11.11 6.33 -1.30
C LYS A 20 -9.68 5.78 -1.24
N PRO A 21 -9.33 4.77 -2.06
CA PRO A 21 -7.95 4.33 -2.20
C PRO A 21 -7.08 5.45 -2.82
N PRO A 22 -5.75 5.44 -2.60
CA PRO A 22 -4.98 4.47 -1.81
C PRO A 22 -5.23 4.58 -0.30
N TYR A 23 -5.50 3.46 0.34
CA TYR A 23 -5.77 3.39 1.78
C TYR A 23 -4.50 3.51 2.61
N LYS A 24 -4.60 4.19 3.76
CA LYS A 24 -3.51 4.29 4.76
C LYS A 24 -3.44 3.08 5.71
N HIS A 25 -4.07 1.98 5.31
CA HIS A 25 -4.14 0.71 6.04
C HIS A 25 -4.13 -0.45 5.05
N VAL A 26 -3.83 -1.65 5.53
CA VAL A 26 -3.91 -2.86 4.73
C VAL A 26 -5.36 -3.37 4.70
N VAL A 27 -5.90 -3.56 3.50
CA VAL A 27 -7.24 -4.14 3.30
C VAL A 27 -7.29 -5.57 3.87
N GLN A 28 -8.45 -5.96 4.38
CA GLN A 28 -8.61 -7.24 5.07
C GLN A 28 -8.97 -8.37 4.10
N ILE A 29 -8.71 -9.61 4.53
CA ILE A 29 -9.11 -10.81 3.79
C ILE A 29 -10.63 -10.75 3.55
N GLY A 30 -11.03 -10.99 2.31
CA GLY A 30 -12.44 -10.89 1.88
C GLY A 30 -12.72 -9.64 1.04
N ASP A 31 -11.85 -8.63 1.07
CA ASP A 31 -11.93 -7.52 0.11
C ASP A 31 -11.74 -8.06 -1.33
N PRO A 32 -12.69 -7.81 -2.26
CA PRO A 32 -12.61 -8.31 -3.63
C PRO A 32 -11.37 -7.82 -4.38
N ILE A 33 -10.78 -6.68 -4.00
CA ILE A 33 -9.55 -6.16 -4.63
C ILE A 33 -8.39 -7.17 -4.53
N LEU A 34 -8.37 -8.01 -3.50
CA LEU A 34 -7.36 -9.05 -3.29
C LEU A 34 -7.60 -10.30 -4.15
N ARG A 35 -8.73 -10.39 -4.85
CA ARG A 35 -9.11 -11.56 -5.69
C ARG A 35 -9.14 -11.24 -7.19
N VAL A 36 -9.08 -9.96 -7.55
CA VAL A 36 -9.09 -9.52 -8.94
C VAL A 36 -7.66 -9.47 -9.49
N LYS A 37 -7.51 -9.84 -10.77
CA LYS A 37 -6.24 -9.67 -11.49
C LYS A 37 -5.98 -8.19 -11.74
N THR A 38 -4.84 -7.71 -11.29
CA THR A 38 -4.48 -6.29 -11.35
C THR A 38 -4.19 -5.78 -12.75
N LYS A 39 -4.53 -4.50 -12.99
CA LYS A 39 -4.24 -3.81 -14.25
C LYS A 39 -2.76 -3.46 -14.43
N ALA A 40 -2.33 -3.40 -15.69
CA ALA A 40 -1.05 -2.81 -16.04
C ALA A 40 -0.95 -1.35 -15.59
N VAL A 41 0.25 -0.92 -15.20
CA VAL A 41 0.54 0.51 -15.11
C VAL A 41 0.76 1.02 -16.52
N ASN A 42 0.09 2.11 -16.89
CA ASN A 42 0.40 2.81 -18.12
C ASN A 42 1.71 3.58 -17.94
N PRO A 43 2.73 3.40 -18.81
CA PRO A 43 4.02 4.08 -18.67
C PRO A 43 3.91 5.62 -18.56
N THR A 44 2.92 6.23 -19.20
CA THR A 44 2.71 7.69 -19.13
C THR A 44 2.30 8.16 -17.73
N ASP A 45 1.71 7.29 -16.93
CA ASP A 45 1.19 7.65 -15.61
C ASP A 45 2.27 7.63 -14.52
N ILE A 46 3.41 6.96 -14.77
CA ILE A 46 4.49 6.77 -13.78
C ILE A 46 5.05 8.10 -13.30
N GLU A 47 5.15 9.07 -14.21
CA GLU A 47 5.65 10.41 -13.89
C GLU A 47 4.59 11.34 -13.27
N SER A 48 3.32 10.94 -13.27
CA SER A 48 2.24 11.76 -12.75
C SER A 48 2.34 11.95 -11.23
N ASP A 49 1.91 13.12 -10.75
CA ASP A 49 1.86 13.41 -9.32
C ASP A 49 0.96 12.43 -8.56
N ASN A 50 -0.12 11.97 -9.18
CA ASN A 50 -1.02 10.99 -8.60
C ASN A 50 -0.30 9.65 -8.35
N PHE A 51 0.53 9.20 -9.29
CA PHE A 51 1.29 7.97 -9.14
C PHE A 51 2.37 8.12 -8.06
N LYS A 52 3.07 9.27 -8.02
CA LYS A 52 4.05 9.59 -6.97
C LYS A 52 3.41 9.60 -5.56
N GLN A 53 2.23 10.21 -5.42
CA GLN A 53 1.47 10.18 -4.16
C GLN A 53 1.01 8.77 -3.75
N PHE A 54 0.64 7.95 -4.73
CA PHE A 54 0.34 6.54 -4.52
C PHE A 54 1.55 5.77 -3.99
N LEU A 55 2.74 5.93 -4.61
CA LEU A 55 3.98 5.29 -4.15
C LEU A 55 4.35 5.71 -2.73
N GLU A 56 4.22 7.00 -2.39
CA GLU A 56 4.44 7.47 -1.02
C GLU A 56 3.44 6.86 -0.04
N THR A 57 2.17 6.69 -0.43
CA THR A 57 1.20 5.99 0.43
C THR A 57 1.60 4.53 0.64
N LEU A 58 2.02 3.83 -0.41
CA LEU A 58 2.50 2.45 -0.33
C LEU A 58 3.72 2.34 0.61
N LYS A 59 4.69 3.22 0.46
CA LYS A 59 5.89 3.31 1.32
C LYS A 59 5.54 3.61 2.78
N ASN A 60 4.60 4.52 3.03
CA ASN A 60 4.16 4.88 4.37
C ASN A 60 3.44 3.70 5.06
N VAL A 61 2.57 2.98 4.34
CA VAL A 61 1.92 1.78 4.86
C VAL A 61 2.94 0.68 5.12
N TRP A 62 3.83 0.43 4.17
CA TRP A 62 4.92 -0.54 4.32
C TRP A 62 5.77 -0.25 5.57
N SER A 63 6.24 0.99 5.74
CA SER A 63 7.03 1.41 6.91
C SER A 63 6.24 1.33 8.22
N ARG A 64 4.93 1.63 8.19
CA ARG A 64 4.08 1.59 9.39
C ARG A 64 3.89 0.17 9.92
N TYR A 65 3.72 -0.80 9.02
CA TYR A 65 3.53 -2.20 9.40
C TYR A 65 4.84 -2.99 9.46
N ASP A 66 5.95 -2.39 9.03
CA ASP A 66 7.29 -2.97 9.01
C ASP A 66 7.26 -4.40 8.44
N CYS A 67 6.81 -4.52 7.18
CA CYS A 67 6.67 -5.81 6.51
C CYS A 67 7.80 -6.05 5.50
N ALA A 68 8.00 -7.28 5.03
CA ALA A 68 9.03 -7.57 4.01
C ALA A 68 8.68 -6.99 2.62
N GLY A 69 7.38 -6.77 2.37
CA GLY A 69 6.89 -6.20 1.12
C GLY A 69 5.39 -5.90 1.20
N LEU A 70 4.89 -5.16 0.22
CA LEU A 70 3.50 -4.72 0.13
C LEU A 70 3.10 -4.50 -1.33
N SER A 71 1.89 -4.86 -1.70
CA SER A 71 1.35 -4.69 -3.06
C SER A 71 0.27 -3.61 -3.13
N ALA A 72 0.07 -3.02 -4.30
CA ALA A 72 -0.96 -1.98 -4.51
C ALA A 72 -2.39 -2.44 -4.14
N PRO A 73 -2.83 -3.68 -4.43
CA PRO A 73 -4.14 -4.17 -4.00
C PRO A 73 -4.32 -4.19 -2.49
N GLN A 74 -3.23 -4.42 -1.74
CA GLN A 74 -3.30 -4.43 -0.28
C GLN A 74 -3.61 -3.04 0.31
N ILE A 75 -3.49 -1.98 -0.48
CA ILE A 75 -3.95 -0.62 -0.14
C ILE A 75 -5.13 -0.16 -1.00
N GLY A 76 -5.86 -1.10 -1.59
CA GLY A 76 -7.09 -0.83 -2.36
C GLY A 76 -6.88 -0.33 -3.79
N VAL A 77 -5.67 -0.45 -4.35
CA VAL A 77 -5.34 0.04 -5.70
C VAL A 77 -5.19 -1.12 -6.68
N ASP A 78 -5.98 -1.10 -7.76
CA ASP A 78 -5.98 -2.08 -8.85
C ASP A 78 -4.84 -1.83 -9.86
N LEU A 79 -3.58 -1.92 -9.41
CA LEU A 79 -2.40 -1.75 -10.27
C LEU A 79 -1.36 -2.85 -10.00
N ARG A 80 -0.64 -3.26 -11.05
CA ARG A 80 0.50 -4.19 -10.99
C ARG A 80 1.75 -3.49 -10.46
N VAL A 81 1.71 -3.11 -9.18
CA VAL A 81 2.82 -2.49 -8.45
C VAL A 81 2.99 -3.18 -7.11
N PHE A 82 4.23 -3.40 -6.72
CA PHE A 82 4.59 -3.91 -5.41
C PHE A 82 5.90 -3.27 -4.94
N ALA A 83 6.08 -3.26 -3.63
CA ALA A 83 7.29 -2.83 -2.95
C ALA A 83 7.87 -4.01 -2.17
N MET A 84 9.19 -4.10 -2.12
CA MET A 84 9.92 -5.08 -1.32
C MET A 84 11.02 -4.37 -0.54
N HIS A 85 11.30 -4.88 0.65
CA HIS A 85 12.35 -4.36 1.50
C HIS A 85 13.56 -5.30 1.53
N PHE A 86 14.72 -4.72 1.27
CA PHE A 86 16.01 -5.36 1.41
C PHE A 86 16.79 -4.59 2.47
N PRO A 87 16.63 -4.92 3.77
CA PRO A 87 17.28 -4.20 4.86
C PRO A 87 18.79 -4.37 4.81
N ALA A 88 19.52 -3.41 5.38
CA ALA A 88 20.90 -3.64 5.76
C ALA A 88 20.97 -4.64 6.93
N VAL A 89 22.12 -5.29 7.12
CA VAL A 89 22.33 -6.32 8.16
C VAL A 89 21.83 -5.87 9.53
N ASN A 90 22.11 -4.62 9.91
CA ASN A 90 21.71 -4.04 11.20
C ASN A 90 20.20 -3.82 11.37
N LYS A 91 19.42 -3.86 10.28
CA LYS A 91 17.97 -3.73 10.27
C LYS A 91 17.27 -5.03 9.88
N PHE A 92 18.02 -6.11 9.66
CA PHE A 92 17.46 -7.40 9.33
C PHE A 92 16.76 -8.01 10.54
N ARG A 93 15.55 -8.52 10.33
CA ARG A 93 14.77 -9.24 11.33
C ARG A 93 15.26 -10.69 11.39
N GLY A 94 16.41 -10.91 11.99
CA GLY A 94 17.05 -12.21 12.12
C GLY A 94 18.48 -12.08 12.61
N THR A 95 19.23 -13.18 12.53
CA THR A 95 20.67 -13.17 12.86
C THR A 95 21.52 -12.74 11.67
N GLU A 96 22.73 -12.22 11.92
CA GLU A 96 23.68 -11.91 10.85
C GLU A 96 24.08 -13.17 10.05
N GLN A 97 24.22 -14.32 10.72
CA GLN A 97 24.49 -15.58 10.05
C GLN A 97 23.34 -15.96 9.09
N GLU A 98 22.10 -15.75 9.49
CA GLU A 98 20.94 -15.98 8.62
C GLU A 98 20.92 -15.02 7.43
N TYR A 99 21.29 -13.76 7.62
CA TYR A 99 21.41 -12.77 6.54
C TYR A 99 22.43 -13.23 5.49
N ILE A 100 23.60 -13.71 5.94
CA ILE A 100 24.68 -14.24 5.09
C ILE A 100 24.21 -15.52 4.38
N ASN A 101 23.59 -16.45 5.11
CA ASN A 101 23.10 -17.72 4.55
C ASN A 101 22.00 -17.51 3.50
N LYS A 102 21.22 -16.43 3.62
CA LYS A 102 20.20 -16.01 2.65
C LYS A 102 20.77 -15.19 1.50
N GLU A 103 22.08 -14.95 1.50
CA GLU A 103 22.79 -14.15 0.49
C GLU A 103 22.14 -12.77 0.30
N MET A 104 21.66 -12.17 1.39
CA MET A 104 20.92 -10.92 1.30
C MET A 104 21.82 -9.76 0.90
N GLN A 105 21.28 -8.87 0.06
CA GLN A 105 21.93 -7.64 -0.35
C GLN A 105 21.03 -6.46 -0.03
N HIS A 106 21.58 -5.43 0.62
CA HIS A 106 20.85 -4.20 0.85
C HIS A 106 20.65 -3.46 -0.46
N VAL A 107 19.38 -3.15 -0.78
CA VAL A 107 19.02 -2.39 -1.96
C VAL A 107 18.44 -1.04 -1.50
N PRO A 108 19.07 0.10 -1.86
CA PRO A 108 18.52 1.40 -1.53
C PRO A 108 17.16 1.59 -2.22
N TYR A 109 16.34 2.50 -1.69
CA TYR A 109 15.03 2.78 -2.28
C TYR A 109 15.16 3.13 -3.77
N THR A 110 14.59 2.27 -4.61
CA THR A 110 14.70 2.35 -6.06
C THR A 110 13.34 2.00 -6.65
N VAL A 111 12.89 2.80 -7.62
CA VAL A 111 11.69 2.50 -8.41
C VAL A 111 12.16 1.88 -9.72
N SER A 112 11.86 0.60 -9.92
CA SER A 112 12.23 -0.12 -11.14
C SER A 112 11.00 -0.41 -11.98
N THR A 113 11.07 -0.05 -13.25
CA THR A 113 10.05 -0.38 -14.25
C THR A 113 10.57 -1.52 -15.12
N ARG A 114 9.85 -2.63 -15.19
CA ARG A 114 10.18 -3.67 -16.18
C ARG A 114 9.64 -3.22 -17.54
N SER A 115 10.50 -2.66 -18.38
CA SER A 115 10.24 -2.60 -19.82
C SER A 115 10.17 -4.05 -20.33
N GLY A 116 9.00 -4.46 -20.82
CA GLY A 116 8.80 -5.76 -21.44
C GLY A 116 9.60 -5.91 -22.71
#